data_AF-A0A939ULY1-F1
#
_entry.id   AF-A0A939ULY1-F1
#
_cell.length_a   1.000
_cell.length_b   1.000
_cell.length_c   1.000
_cell.angle_alpha   90.00
_cell.angle_beta   90.00
_cell.angle_gamma   90.00
#
_symmetry.space_group_name_H-M   'P 1'
#
loop_
_entity.id
_entity.type
_entity.pdbx_description
1 polymer ?
#
loop_
_entity_poly.entity_id
_entity_poly.type
_entity_poly.pdbx_seq_one_letter_code
_entity_poly.pdbx_strand_id
1 'polypeptide(L)'
;MNFKQIGFNIFSTVQNGISAVTISITNSVNAVKELAELRKQYEALSEKLKDYEFMQRSNSEIRKENARLKEQLEFSQSLAVKNFAANIISRGADNLYTTIVVNKGSRNGIKKNMPV
;
A
#
# COMPACT_ATOMS: atom_id res chain seq x y z
N MET A 1 -80.66 -29.33 -13.87
CA MET A 1 -79.71 -28.19 -13.73
C MET A 1 -78.59 -28.60 -12.79
N ASN A 2 -77.33 -28.46 -13.22
CA ASN A 2 -76.16 -29.10 -12.60
C ASN A 2 -75.51 -28.19 -11.54
N PHE A 3 -76.06 -28.20 -10.32
CA PHE A 3 -75.59 -27.36 -9.19
C PHE A 3 -74.11 -27.59 -8.82
N LYS A 4 -73.56 -28.77 -9.14
CA LYS A 4 -72.17 -29.15 -8.86
C LYS A 4 -71.14 -28.38 -9.70
N GLN A 5 -71.47 -28.00 -10.93
CA GLN A 5 -70.54 -27.28 -11.82
C GLN A 5 -70.43 -25.79 -11.45
N ILE A 6 -71.50 -25.19 -10.96
CA ILE A 6 -71.52 -23.79 -10.51
C ILE A 6 -70.70 -23.65 -9.20
N GLY A 7 -70.85 -24.59 -8.27
CA GLY A 7 -70.06 -24.60 -7.03
C GLY A 7 -68.56 -24.74 -7.27
N PHE A 8 -68.15 -25.58 -8.24
CA PHE A 8 -66.75 -25.82 -8.55
C PHE A 8 -66.07 -24.62 -9.25
N ASN A 9 -66.77 -23.92 -10.15
CA ASN A 9 -66.24 -22.76 -10.88
C ASN A 9 -66.09 -21.51 -9.99
N ILE A 10 -66.95 -21.34 -8.99
CA ILE A 10 -66.83 -20.24 -8.01
C ILE A 10 -65.63 -20.50 -7.09
N PHE A 11 -65.46 -21.75 -6.64
CA PHE A 11 -64.35 -22.12 -5.75
C PHE A 11 -62.99 -21.96 -6.43
N SER A 12 -62.86 -22.33 -7.71
CA SER A 12 -61.61 -22.20 -8.47
C SER A 12 -61.24 -20.74 -8.79
N THR A 13 -62.22 -19.87 -9.02
CA THR A 13 -61.97 -18.43 -9.26
C THR A 13 -61.45 -17.72 -8.01
N VAL A 14 -61.98 -18.06 -6.83
CA VAL A 14 -61.49 -17.56 -5.54
C VAL A 14 -60.08 -18.07 -5.25
N GLN A 15 -59.81 -19.35 -5.55
CA GLN A 15 -58.48 -19.95 -5.40
C GLN A 15 -57.42 -19.26 -6.27
N ASN A 16 -57.72 -19.01 -7.55
CA ASN A 16 -56.80 -18.35 -8.46
C ASN A 16 -56.57 -16.85 -8.12
N GLY A 17 -57.61 -16.16 -7.63
CA GLY A 17 -57.51 -14.77 -7.19
C GLY A 17 -56.66 -14.59 -5.94
N ILE A 18 -56.80 -15.47 -4.96
CA ILE A 18 -55.98 -15.45 -3.73
C ILE A 18 -54.51 -15.73 -4.07
N SER A 19 -54.22 -16.72 -4.92
CA SER A 19 -52.84 -17.03 -5.33
C SER A 19 -52.15 -15.87 -6.05
N ALA A 20 -52.86 -15.14 -6.92
CA ALA A 20 -52.29 -13.98 -7.63
C ALA A 20 -51.90 -12.85 -6.66
N VAL A 21 -52.74 -12.57 -5.66
CA VAL A 21 -52.46 -11.56 -4.63
C VAL A 21 -51.29 -11.99 -3.74
N THR A 22 -51.25 -13.26 -3.33
CA THR A 22 -50.12 -13.79 -2.55
C THR A 22 -48.80 -13.68 -3.32
N ILE A 23 -48.77 -14.06 -4.60
CA ILE A 23 -47.57 -13.97 -5.45
C ILE A 23 -47.10 -12.51 -5.59
N SER A 24 -48.02 -11.55 -5.78
CA SER A 24 -47.65 -10.15 -5.98
C SER A 24 -47.08 -9.50 -4.71
N ILE A 25 -47.60 -9.85 -3.54
CA ILE A 25 -47.08 -9.38 -2.24
C ILE A 25 -45.72 -10.02 -1.95
N THR A 26 -45.57 -11.33 -2.15
CA THR A 26 -44.29 -12.03 -1.95
C THR A 26 -43.20 -11.48 -2.87
N ASN A 27 -43.50 -11.21 -4.14
CA ASN A 27 -42.55 -10.62 -5.08
C ASN A 27 -42.14 -9.20 -4.68
N SER A 28 -43.08 -8.39 -4.19
CA SER A 28 -42.80 -7.02 -3.72
C SER A 28 -41.89 -7.02 -2.48
N VAL A 29 -42.14 -7.90 -1.53
CA VAL A 29 -41.31 -8.03 -0.32
C VAL A 29 -39.92 -8.57 -0.66
N ASN A 30 -39.83 -9.55 -1.56
CA ASN A 30 -38.55 -10.08 -2.03
C ASN A 30 -37.72 -9.02 -2.75
N ALA A 31 -38.31 -8.21 -3.63
CA ALA A 31 -37.61 -7.13 -4.32
C ALA A 31 -37.05 -6.08 -3.35
N VAL A 32 -37.79 -5.72 -2.30
CA VAL A 32 -37.30 -4.80 -1.26
C VAL A 32 -36.16 -5.42 -0.46
N LYS A 33 -36.26 -6.72 -0.12
CA LYS A 33 -35.20 -7.44 0.59
C LYS A 33 -33.92 -7.55 -0.25
N GLU A 34 -34.04 -7.91 -1.52
CA GLU A 34 -32.94 -7.99 -2.47
C GLU A 34 -32.28 -6.62 -2.67
N LEU A 35 -33.07 -5.55 -2.76
CA LEU A 35 -32.53 -4.19 -2.86
C LEU A 35 -31.77 -3.77 -1.60
N ALA A 36 -32.29 -4.12 -0.41
CA ALA A 36 -31.60 -3.85 0.85
C ALA A 36 -30.28 -4.64 0.96
N GLU A 37 -30.28 -5.90 0.53
CA GLU A 37 -29.08 -6.74 0.51
C GLU A 37 -28.05 -6.22 -0.49
N LEU A 38 -28.47 -5.81 -1.69
CA LEU A 38 -27.60 -5.22 -2.70
C LEU A 38 -26.96 -3.91 -2.21
N ARG A 39 -27.73 -3.04 -1.54
CA ARG A 39 -27.18 -1.82 -0.92
C ARG A 39 -26.13 -2.15 0.13
N LYS A 40 -26.39 -3.12 1.00
CA LYS A 40 -25.44 -3.57 2.02
C LYS A 40 -24.15 -4.11 1.39
N GLN A 41 -24.26 -4.90 0.32
CA GLN A 41 -23.10 -5.42 -0.40
C GLN A 41 -22.32 -4.29 -1.09
N TYR A 42 -23.01 -3.31 -1.68
CA TYR A 42 -22.39 -2.15 -2.30
C TYR A 42 -21.62 -1.30 -1.28
N GLU A 43 -22.22 -1.01 -0.12
CA GLU A 43 -21.55 -0.27 0.96
C GLU A 43 -20.30 -1.00 1.44
N ALA A 44 -20.39 -2.30 1.71
CA ALA A 44 -19.25 -3.11 2.12
C ALA A 44 -18.14 -3.17 1.06
N LEU A 45 -18.50 -3.24 -0.23
CA LEU A 45 -17.54 -3.23 -1.32
C LEU A 45 -16.88 -1.86 -1.49
N SER A 46 -17.67 -0.79 -1.36
CA SER A 46 -17.17 0.58 -1.42
C SER A 46 -16.21 0.88 -0.27
N GLU A 47 -16.48 0.38 0.93
CA GLU A 47 -15.59 0.51 2.09
C GLU A 47 -14.27 -0.25 1.86
N LYS A 48 -14.34 -1.51 1.39
CA LYS A 48 -13.14 -2.26 1.03
C LYS A 48 -12.31 -1.57 -0.06
N LEU A 49 -12.97 -1.00 -1.08
CA LEU A 49 -12.26 -0.29 -2.14
C LEU A 49 -11.52 0.93 -1.58
N LYS A 50 -12.16 1.70 -0.70
CA LYS A 50 -11.53 2.84 -0.02
C LYS A 50 -10.31 2.41 0.79
N ASP A 51 -10.41 1.30 1.52
CA ASP A 51 -9.28 0.74 2.27
C ASP A 51 -8.14 0.30 1.35
N TYR A 52 -8.46 -0.38 0.24
CA TYR A 52 -7.46 -0.77 -0.75
C TYR A 52 -6.75 0.42 -1.37
N GLU A 53 -7.49 1.47 -1.76
CA GLU A 53 -6.89 2.70 -2.28
C GLU A 53 -5.98 3.37 -1.24
N PHE A 54 -6.41 3.42 0.03
CA PHE A 54 -5.60 3.96 1.11
C PHE A 54 -4.31 3.15 1.30
N MET A 55 -4.41 1.82 1.34
CA MET A 55 -3.26 0.93 1.45
C MET A 55 -2.31 1.07 0.25
N GLN A 56 -2.83 1.24 -0.95
CA GLN A 56 -2.01 1.44 -2.15
C GLN A 56 -1.23 2.75 -2.08
N ARG A 57 -1.87 3.85 -1.66
CA ARG A 57 -1.20 5.15 -1.45
C ARG A 57 -0.12 5.04 -0.37
N SER A 58 -0.45 4.44 0.77
CA SER A 58 0.50 4.23 1.87
C SER A 58 1.72 3.41 1.43
N ASN A 59 1.50 2.31 0.70
CA ASN A 59 2.60 1.50 0.15
C ASN A 59 3.48 2.27 -0.84
N SER A 60 2.89 3.13 -1.68
CA SER A 60 3.65 3.99 -2.58
C SER A 60 4.55 4.95 -1.78
N GLU A 61 4.03 5.60 -0.75
CA GLU A 61 4.81 6.52 0.08
C GLU A 61 5.92 5.80 0.86
N ILE A 62 5.64 4.64 1.46
CA ILE A 62 6.65 3.81 2.13
C ILE A 62 7.76 3.41 1.16
N ARG A 63 7.43 3.07 -0.10
CA ARG A 63 8.45 2.73 -1.11
C ARG A 63 9.31 3.94 -1.47
N LYS A 64 8.72 5.12 -1.63
CA LYS A 64 9.48 6.36 -1.89
C LYS A 64 10.39 6.71 -0.72
N GLU A 65 9.89 6.60 0.51
CA GLU A 65 10.67 6.84 1.73
C GLU A 65 11.83 5.85 1.83
N ASN A 66 11.58 4.56 1.58
CA ASN A 66 12.64 3.54 1.57
C ASN A 66 13.73 3.83 0.53
N ALA A 67 13.35 4.26 -0.68
CA ALA A 67 14.31 4.64 -1.72
C ALA A 67 15.17 5.83 -1.28
N ARG A 68 14.56 6.87 -0.70
CA ARG A 68 15.28 8.03 -0.16
C ARG A 68 16.21 7.64 0.99
N LEU A 69 15.77 6.79 1.91
CA LEU A 69 16.59 6.32 3.03
C LEU A 69 17.79 5.52 2.55
N LYS A 70 17.63 4.70 1.50
CA LYS A 70 18.74 3.97 0.88
C LYS A 70 19.74 4.92 0.24
N GLU A 71 19.28 5.91 -0.52
CA GLU A 71 20.16 6.93 -1.11
C GLU A 71 20.94 7.70 -0.03
N GLN A 72 20.26 8.10 1.05
CA GLN A 72 20.91 8.76 2.20
C GLN A 72 21.95 7.86 2.89
N LEU A 73 21.66 6.56 3.01
CA LEU A 73 22.58 5.60 3.61
C LEU A 73 23.81 5.38 2.72
N GLU A 74 23.62 5.22 1.40
CA GLU A 74 24.71 5.10 0.43
C GLU A 74 25.58 6.35 0.41
N PHE A 75 24.95 7.54 0.43
CA PHE A 75 25.67 8.80 0.56
C PHE A 75 26.49 8.86 1.86
N SER A 76 25.89 8.49 2.99
CA SER A 76 26.60 8.42 4.28
C SER A 76 27.78 7.45 4.26
N GLN A 77 27.62 6.28 3.64
CA GLN A 77 28.72 5.32 3.46
C GLN A 77 29.82 5.86 2.54
N SER A 78 29.47 6.62 1.50
CA SER A 78 30.44 7.28 0.63
C SER A 78 31.24 8.36 1.34
N LEU A 79 30.66 8.99 2.36
CA LEU A 79 31.33 9.95 3.24
C LEU A 79 32.21 9.28 4.30
N ALA A 80 32.19 7.96 4.46
CA ALA A 80 33.07 7.26 5.40
C ALA A 80 34.53 7.34 4.91
N VAL A 81 35.20 8.45 5.24
CA VAL A 81 36.58 8.69 4.85
C VAL A 81 37.48 7.69 5.58
N LYS A 82 38.23 6.91 4.80
CA LYS A 82 39.23 5.99 5.34
C LYS A 82 40.42 6.79 5.88
N ASN A 83 40.51 6.91 7.21
CA ASN A 83 41.63 7.55 7.87
C ASN A 83 42.81 6.59 8.02
N PHE A 84 44.02 7.09 7.75
CA PHE A 84 45.26 6.36 7.96
C PHE A 84 46.04 7.01 9.10
N ALA A 85 46.09 6.35 10.26
CA ALA A 85 46.95 6.81 11.35
C ALA A 85 48.43 6.71 10.93
N ALA A 86 49.13 7.84 10.99
CA ALA A 86 50.54 7.94 10.64
C ALA A 86 51.28 8.77 11.70
N ASN A 87 52.53 8.36 12.00
CA ASN A 87 53.41 9.09 12.90
C ASN A 87 54.37 9.97 12.10
N ILE A 88 54.67 11.16 12.61
CA ILE A 88 55.69 12.04 12.05
C ILE A 88 57.06 11.45 12.35
N ILE A 89 57.86 11.22 11.30
CA ILE A 89 59.24 10.70 11.42
C ILE A 89 60.30 11.75 11.10
N SER A 90 59.92 12.85 10.43
CA SER A 90 60.81 13.99 10.20
C SER A 90 60.02 15.26 9.98
N ARG A 91 60.61 16.40 10.36
CA ARG A 91 60.08 17.75 10.15
C ARG A 91 61.20 18.61 9.61
N GLY A 92 61.02 19.13 8.40
CA GLY A 92 61.86 20.17 7.82
C GLY A 92 61.13 21.50 7.89
N ALA A 93 61.83 22.55 8.31
CA ALA A 93 61.32 23.91 8.26
C ALA A 93 62.35 24.76 7.53
N ASP A 94 62.02 25.14 6.30
CA ASP A 94 62.81 26.10 5.53
C ASP A 94 62.09 27.46 5.57
N ASN A 95 62.80 28.55 5.32
CA ASN A 95 62.24 29.92 5.44
C ASN A 95 60.98 30.19 4.60
N LEU A 96 60.66 29.34 3.62
CA LEU A 96 59.51 29.50 2.72
C LEU A 96 58.45 28.39 2.86
N TYR A 97 58.79 27.20 3.38
CA TYR A 97 57.88 26.05 3.47
C TYR A 97 58.18 25.14 4.66
N THR A 98 57.12 24.59 5.27
CA THR A 98 57.21 23.54 6.29
C THR A 98 56.87 22.19 5.65
N THR A 99 57.79 21.23 5.75
CA THR A 99 57.57 19.86 5.26
C THR A 99 57.53 18.88 6.43
N ILE A 100 56.55 17.98 6.42
CA ILE A 100 56.41 16.90 7.39
C ILE A 100 56.50 15.56 6.65
N VAL A 101 57.34 14.65 7.15
CA VAL A 101 57.45 13.29 6.64
C VAL A 101 56.79 12.34 7.64
N VAL A 102 55.90 11.48 7.14
CA VAL A 102 55.16 10.50 7.95
C VAL A 102 55.60 9.07 7.64
N ASN A 103 55.39 8.14 8.56
CA ASN A 103 55.78 6.72 8.42
C ASN A 103 54.87 5.87 7.50
N LYS A 104 54.05 6.50 6.65
CA LYS A 104 53.12 5.82 5.73
C LYS A 104 53.30 6.35 4.32
N GLY A 105 53.25 5.44 3.34
CA GLY A 105 53.42 5.76 1.92
C GLY A 105 52.52 4.93 1.01
N SER A 106 52.89 4.82 -0.27
CA SER A 106 52.09 4.12 -1.30
C SER A 106 51.77 2.67 -0.94
N ARG A 107 52.71 1.95 -0.30
CA ARG A 107 52.50 0.57 0.19
C ARG A 107 51.42 0.48 1.27
N ASN A 108 51.11 1.57 1.96
CA ASN A 108 50.03 1.67 2.94
C ASN A 108 48.73 2.23 2.34
N GLY A 109 48.69 2.45 1.02
CA GLY A 109 47.52 2.97 0.31
C GLY A 109 47.46 4.50 0.22
N ILE A 110 48.50 5.22 0.68
CA ILE A 110 48.56 6.68 0.58
C ILE A 110 48.77 7.10 -0.88
N LYS A 111 47.96 8.03 -1.37
CA LYS A 111 48.03 8.61 -2.72
C LYS A 111 48.33 10.10 -2.64
N LYS A 112 48.99 10.65 -3.67
CA LYS A 112 49.18 12.11 -3.80
C LYS A 112 47.81 12.81 -3.79
N ASN A 113 47.75 13.99 -3.17
CA ASN A 113 46.55 14.84 -3.00
C ASN A 113 45.47 14.26 -2.07
N MET A 114 45.78 13.28 -1.21
CA MET A 114 44.90 12.96 -0.08
C MET A 114 44.90 14.11 0.94
N PRO A 115 43.75 14.45 1.55
CA PRO A 115 43.72 15.41 2.65
C PRO A 115 44.49 14.85 3.85
N VAL A 116 45.32 15.68 4.47
CA VAL A 116 46.22 15.35 5.60
C VAL A 116 45.98 16.27 6.79
#